data_AF-A0A1T4T466-F1
#
_entry.id   AF-A0A1T4T466-F1
#
_cell.length_a   1.000
_cell.length_b   1.000
_cell.length_c   1.000
_cell.angle_alpha   90.00
_cell.angle_beta   90.00
_cell.angle_gamma   90.00
#
_symmetry.space_group_name_H-M   'P 1'
#
loop_
_entity.id
_entity.type
_entity.pdbx_description
1 polymer ?
#
loop_
_entity_poly.entity_id
_entity_poly.type
_entity_poly.pdbx_seq_one_letter_code
_entity_poly.pdbx_strand_id
1 'polypeptide(L)'
;MGAISIRIWLGGMLACSSLAVAQAQVASPVDIPLQLLYVPTPSSGPPFPPQWRLGINVGINGGQSHIYLFDTGSSLFNAQYNQSWWPGFTPSSDPTTGYTPLSTVTGGSGIQYCYGNGLTGCRGYKGNIVQAGTLDLYTPTTSPGGQTLVTSLNAAPGYQINAVYESSFDGTSTLVAGTTAPVLENQFYGVFGAGDFTTPLHTYTTSGVLGQTTVTGAIQGYMVAANGQTNPVPSSGNQPTQINGQNVLLGGVRQAVTSCSPCVKLGLTPEVIGQFAPVGLPGATGGTGLIRWAETGAAFINPYGGATGNNASTQFGINFNVTLTAGGTTVTSTSGGLLDTGTGGLTLSTVLKNQPGISTNTSVLGGVTFTATGLAPDGSSISGLSSSSSVLQAQGSDPITYVALFDQNAPGLTNTIGLSFFLQNSVLYDLSDNVIAYTPYFVTDANLVTTAGGPLIVESTNVPLGLAGVISGPGGVQIGNGGDVQLSATNTYTGATQIASGGRLLVSGPGSIAASSGVTNDGTFDISRAWAPISIAALTGAGTTYLGANTLVLTNASGTFSGSIADGGSYPVGGGSLTIAGGTQGLSGANSYSGATTVQAGAQLNLLGTGNIVSSSGLANNGTFDI
;
A
#
# COMPACT_ATOMS: atom_id res chain seq x y z
N MET A 1 54.09 -2.59 29.07
CA MET A 1 54.23 -3.82 29.87
C MET A 1 52.91 -4.08 30.58
N GLY A 2 52.48 -5.35 30.70
CA GLY A 2 51.17 -5.70 31.26
C GLY A 2 50.34 -6.54 30.29
N ALA A 3 50.71 -7.81 30.13
CA ALA A 3 49.88 -8.81 29.47
C ALA A 3 49.17 -9.65 30.54
N ILE A 4 47.95 -10.14 30.27
CA ILE A 4 47.37 -11.36 30.87
C ILE A 4 46.24 -11.91 29.98
N SER A 5 46.57 -13.03 29.35
CA SER A 5 45.76 -14.24 29.13
C SER A 5 44.32 -14.16 28.59
N ILE A 6 44.19 -14.42 27.29
CA ILE A 6 43.03 -15.12 26.73
C ILE A 6 43.16 -16.62 27.09
N ARG A 7 42.19 -17.17 27.83
CA ARG A 7 42.04 -18.63 28.01
C ARG A 7 40.92 -19.13 27.12
N ILE A 8 41.27 -20.01 26.19
CA ILE A 8 40.31 -20.84 25.46
C ILE A 8 39.78 -21.92 26.43
N TRP A 9 38.47 -22.14 26.41
CA TRP A 9 37.86 -23.38 26.91
C TRP A 9 36.88 -23.91 25.86
N LEU A 10 37.07 -25.17 25.48
CA LEU A 10 36.13 -25.93 24.66
C LEU A 10 35.03 -26.53 25.55
N GLY A 11 33.83 -26.65 24.98
CA GLY A 11 32.84 -27.66 25.36
C GLY A 11 31.68 -27.17 26.24
N GLY A 12 30.45 -27.32 25.74
CA GLY A 12 29.24 -27.17 26.55
C GLY A 12 28.03 -26.60 25.81
N MET A 13 27.35 -27.43 25.00
CA MET A 13 25.94 -27.31 24.58
C MET A 13 25.41 -25.91 24.19
N LEU A 14 25.28 -25.67 22.88
CA LEU A 14 24.29 -24.72 22.35
C LEU A 14 22.87 -25.23 22.67
N ALA A 15 22.27 -24.70 23.72
CA ALA A 15 20.81 -24.60 23.79
C ALA A 15 20.40 -23.37 22.98
N CYS A 16 20.08 -23.56 21.70
CA CYS A 16 19.57 -22.49 20.85
C CYS A 16 18.13 -22.18 21.28
N SER A 17 17.97 -21.27 22.24
CA SER A 17 16.67 -20.76 22.63
C SER A 17 16.06 -20.02 21.45
N SER A 18 14.91 -20.50 20.98
CA SER A 18 14.13 -19.87 19.93
C SER A 18 13.59 -18.52 20.41
N LEU A 19 14.39 -17.47 20.27
CA LEU A 19 13.96 -16.08 20.37
C LEU A 19 13.14 -15.71 19.13
N ALA A 20 11.98 -16.35 19.00
CA ALA A 20 10.86 -15.79 18.29
C ALA A 20 10.43 -14.55 19.08
N VAL A 21 10.98 -13.38 18.72
CA VAL A 21 10.43 -12.10 19.15
C VAL A 21 9.12 -11.93 18.40
N ALA A 22 8.07 -12.58 18.90
CA ALA A 22 6.72 -12.23 18.56
C ALA A 22 6.52 -10.77 19.02
N GLN A 23 6.66 -9.84 18.08
CA GLN A 23 6.15 -8.49 18.27
C GLN A 23 4.64 -8.60 18.35
N ALA A 24 4.13 -8.83 19.56
CA ALA A 24 2.71 -8.85 19.81
C ALA A 24 2.11 -7.53 19.33
N GLN A 25 0.96 -7.61 18.65
CA GLN A 25 0.22 -6.46 18.15
C GLN A 25 -0.10 -5.49 19.31
N VAL A 26 0.69 -4.42 19.46
CA VAL A 26 0.53 -3.45 20.56
C VAL A 26 -0.57 -2.43 20.25
N ALA A 27 -0.89 -2.24 18.97
CA ALA A 27 -1.91 -1.32 18.48
C ALA A 27 -2.84 -2.01 17.48
N SER A 28 -4.13 -1.74 17.58
CA SER A 28 -5.08 -2.03 16.50
C SER A 28 -5.00 -0.90 15.46
N PRO A 29 -4.79 -1.19 14.17
CA PRO A 29 -4.88 -0.18 13.13
C PRO A 29 -6.27 0.44 13.07
N VAL A 30 -6.32 1.67 12.55
CA VAL A 30 -7.57 2.42 12.40
C VAL A 30 -7.94 2.45 10.93
N ASP A 31 -9.00 1.73 10.59
CA ASP A 31 -9.56 1.68 9.24
C ASP A 31 -10.56 2.80 8.99
N ILE A 32 -10.35 3.51 7.89
CA ILE A 32 -11.14 4.65 7.46
C ILE A 32 -11.66 4.32 6.06
N PRO A 33 -12.96 3.99 5.92
CA PRO A 33 -13.54 3.68 4.62
C PRO A 33 -13.58 4.92 3.72
N LEU A 34 -13.07 4.77 2.50
CA LEU A 34 -13.18 5.76 1.44
C LEU A 34 -14.39 5.45 0.55
N GLN A 35 -14.89 6.47 -0.16
CA GLN A 35 -15.95 6.32 -1.15
C GLN A 35 -15.38 6.46 -2.56
N LEU A 36 -15.53 5.45 -3.40
CA LEU A 36 -15.24 5.57 -4.82
C LEU A 36 -16.45 6.21 -5.53
N LEU A 37 -16.23 7.36 -6.16
CA LEU A 37 -17.29 8.24 -6.66
C LEU A 37 -17.08 8.58 -8.14
N TYR A 38 -18.12 8.39 -8.94
CA TYR A 38 -18.15 8.90 -10.30
C TYR A 38 -18.58 10.37 -10.27
N VAL A 39 -17.72 11.22 -10.82
CA VAL A 39 -17.93 12.66 -10.96
C VAL A 39 -18.25 12.94 -12.43
N PRO A 40 -19.49 13.32 -12.79
CA PRO A 40 -19.83 13.73 -14.14
C PRO A 40 -19.28 15.13 -14.45
N THR A 41 -19.20 15.50 -15.74
CA THR A 41 -18.96 16.90 -16.12
C THR A 41 -20.01 17.81 -15.45
N PRO A 42 -19.61 18.84 -14.70
CA PRO A 42 -20.57 19.72 -14.03
C PRO A 42 -21.40 20.52 -15.04
N SER A 43 -22.69 20.72 -14.75
CA SER A 43 -23.62 21.51 -15.59
C SER A 43 -23.35 23.02 -15.57
N SER A 44 -22.58 23.49 -14.59
CA SER A 44 -22.08 24.85 -14.45
C SER A 44 -20.77 24.85 -13.67
N GLY A 45 -19.86 25.78 -14.01
CA GLY A 45 -18.49 25.83 -13.48
C GLY A 45 -17.44 25.42 -14.52
N PRO A 46 -16.17 25.25 -14.11
CA PRO A 46 -15.09 24.86 -15.01
C PRO A 46 -15.27 23.41 -15.46
N PRO A 47 -15.02 23.09 -16.74
CA PRO A 47 -15.23 21.75 -17.26
C PRO A 47 -14.13 20.81 -16.78
N PHE A 48 -14.40 20.10 -15.69
CA PHE A 48 -13.68 18.88 -15.35
C PHE A 48 -14.22 17.72 -16.21
N PRO A 49 -13.36 16.90 -16.83
CA PRO A 49 -13.82 15.72 -17.58
C PRO A 49 -14.42 14.67 -16.62
N PRO A 50 -15.35 13.82 -17.08
CA PRO A 50 -15.93 12.76 -16.26
C PRO A 50 -14.85 11.81 -15.74
N GLN A 51 -14.89 11.48 -14.45
CA GLN A 51 -13.79 10.78 -13.80
C GLN A 51 -14.20 10.16 -12.47
N TRP A 52 -13.45 9.16 -12.04
CA TRP A 52 -13.53 8.64 -10.68
C TRP A 52 -12.69 9.44 -9.70
N ARG A 53 -13.16 9.48 -8.45
CA ARG A 53 -12.54 10.12 -7.29
C ARG A 53 -12.66 9.25 -6.05
N LEU A 54 -11.70 9.38 -5.15
CA LEU A 54 -11.85 8.89 -3.78
C LEU A 54 -12.35 10.04 -2.90
N GLY A 55 -13.46 9.84 -2.21
CA GLY A 55 -14.01 10.76 -1.22
C GLY A 55 -13.80 10.24 0.20
N ILE A 56 -13.64 11.16 1.15
CA ILE A 56 -13.60 10.88 2.59
C ILE A 56 -14.62 11.78 3.31
N ASN A 57 -15.42 11.20 4.22
CA ASN A 57 -16.42 11.93 4.99
C ASN A 57 -15.85 12.33 6.36
N VAL A 58 -15.76 13.65 6.60
CA VAL A 58 -15.08 14.24 7.75
C VAL A 58 -15.98 15.26 8.43
N GLY A 59 -16.22 15.10 9.73
CA GLY A 59 -16.68 16.14 10.65
C GLY A 59 -15.50 16.79 11.36
N ILE A 60 -15.60 18.09 11.67
CA ILE A 60 -14.52 18.86 12.30
C ILE A 60 -15.00 19.29 13.70
N ASN A 61 -14.23 18.98 14.74
CA ASN A 61 -14.56 19.25 16.16
C ASN A 61 -15.95 18.72 16.61
N GLY A 62 -16.40 17.54 16.13
CA GLY A 62 -17.76 17.03 16.40
C GLY A 62 -18.87 17.70 15.59
N GLY A 63 -18.51 18.50 14.59
CA GLY A 63 -19.43 19.13 13.65
C GLY A 63 -20.03 18.18 12.61
N GLN A 64 -21.01 18.68 11.84
CA GLN A 64 -21.62 17.92 10.75
C GLN A 64 -20.55 17.47 9.75
N SER A 65 -20.61 16.20 9.32
CA SER A 65 -19.67 15.65 8.36
C SER A 65 -20.00 16.02 6.91
N HIS A 66 -18.94 16.32 6.16
CA HIS A 66 -18.98 16.63 4.74
C HIS A 66 -17.98 15.78 3.97
N ILE A 67 -18.21 15.63 2.66
CA ILE A 67 -17.32 14.86 1.80
C ILE A 67 -16.24 15.74 1.17
N TYR A 68 -15.00 15.27 1.24
CA TYR A 68 -13.83 15.93 0.70
C TYR A 68 -13.11 14.99 -0.26
N LEU A 69 -12.44 15.55 -1.27
CA LEU A 69 -11.60 14.76 -2.18
C LEU A 69 -10.38 14.25 -1.41
N PHE A 70 -10.20 12.93 -1.35
CA PHE A 70 -9.02 12.30 -0.77
C PHE A 70 -7.85 12.35 -1.77
N ASP A 71 -6.80 13.09 -1.43
CA ASP A 71 -5.73 13.46 -2.35
C ASP A 71 -4.34 13.23 -1.73
N THR A 72 -3.65 12.17 -2.18
CA THR A 72 -2.26 11.86 -1.79
C THR A 72 -1.21 12.75 -2.45
N GLY A 73 -1.57 13.53 -3.48
CA GLY A 73 -0.72 14.55 -4.10
C GLY A 73 -0.77 15.91 -3.38
N SER A 74 -1.77 16.17 -2.53
CA SER A 74 -1.95 17.44 -1.81
C SER A 74 -1.56 17.37 -0.33
N SER A 75 -0.94 18.43 0.17
CA SER A 75 -0.42 18.54 1.55
C SER A 75 -1.44 19.02 2.57
N LEU A 76 -2.25 20.03 2.24
CA LEU A 76 -3.16 20.66 3.19
C LEU A 76 -4.58 20.10 3.09
N PHE A 77 -5.20 19.88 4.26
CA PHE A 77 -6.65 19.76 4.33
C PHE A 77 -7.26 21.14 4.11
N ASN A 78 -7.70 21.37 2.88
CA ASN A 78 -8.41 22.57 2.46
C ASN A 78 -9.90 22.28 2.59
N ALA A 79 -10.56 22.87 3.60
CA ALA A 79 -11.95 22.60 3.92
C ALA A 79 -12.76 23.89 3.90
N GLN A 80 -13.88 23.87 3.16
CA GLN A 80 -14.85 24.96 3.12
C GLN A 80 -15.37 25.28 4.51
N TYR A 81 -15.16 26.51 4.96
CA TYR A 81 -15.67 26.95 6.26
C TYR A 81 -17.17 27.21 6.20
N ASN A 82 -17.90 26.62 7.14
CA ASN A 82 -19.27 27.01 7.43
C ASN A 82 -19.50 26.94 8.94
N GLN A 83 -19.85 28.07 9.56
CA GLN A 83 -20.05 28.16 11.01
C GLN A 83 -21.04 27.13 11.54
N SER A 84 -22.06 26.76 10.76
CA SER A 84 -23.07 25.76 11.17
C SER A 84 -22.53 24.32 11.25
N TRP A 85 -21.38 24.04 10.63
CA TRP A 85 -20.74 22.73 10.60
C TRP A 85 -19.38 22.69 11.30
N TRP A 86 -18.84 23.85 11.72
CA TRP A 86 -17.52 24.01 12.34
C TRP A 86 -17.66 24.54 13.79
N PRO A 87 -18.11 23.71 14.75
CA PRO A 87 -18.18 24.09 16.15
C PRO A 87 -16.78 24.34 16.75
N GLY A 88 -16.75 25.09 17.85
CA GLY A 88 -15.51 25.43 18.57
C GLY A 88 -14.69 26.56 17.96
N PHE A 89 -15.03 27.06 16.77
CA PHE A 89 -14.40 28.21 16.15
C PHE A 89 -15.24 29.48 16.28
N THR A 90 -14.60 30.59 16.64
CA THR A 90 -15.22 31.92 16.65
C THR A 90 -15.06 32.56 15.27
N PRO A 91 -16.16 32.91 14.55
CA PRO A 91 -16.09 33.67 13.32
C PRO A 91 -15.32 34.99 13.51
N SER A 92 -14.52 35.42 12.54
CA SER A 92 -14.05 36.80 12.52
C SER A 92 -15.21 37.74 12.23
N SER A 93 -15.05 39.02 12.56
CA SER A 93 -15.99 40.08 12.16
C SER A 93 -15.69 40.66 10.77
N ASP A 94 -14.82 40.00 9.98
CA ASP A 94 -14.37 40.51 8.69
C ASP A 94 -15.31 40.04 7.55
N PRO A 95 -16.05 40.96 6.90
CA PRO A 95 -16.93 40.59 5.79
C PRO A 95 -16.15 40.20 4.53
N THR A 96 -14.88 40.58 4.40
CA THR A 96 -14.06 40.28 3.20
C THR A 96 -13.58 38.83 3.16
N THR A 97 -13.53 38.17 4.32
CA THR A 97 -13.21 36.74 4.47
C THR A 97 -14.46 35.89 4.72
N GLY A 98 -15.66 36.47 4.51
CA GLY A 98 -16.94 35.82 4.76
C GLY A 98 -17.10 35.32 6.19
N TYR A 99 -16.57 36.05 7.18
CA TYR A 99 -16.60 35.70 8.60
C TYR A 99 -15.87 34.38 8.95
N THR A 100 -14.87 33.95 8.17
CA THR A 100 -14.01 32.82 8.58
C THR A 100 -13.31 33.11 9.91
N PRO A 101 -12.92 32.09 10.70
CA PRO A 101 -12.16 32.28 11.92
C PRO A 101 -10.79 32.90 11.59
N LEU A 102 -10.25 33.66 12.53
CA LEU A 102 -8.85 34.12 12.43
C LEU A 102 -7.90 32.92 12.52
N SER A 103 -6.75 33.00 11.85
CA SER A 103 -5.72 31.96 11.93
C SER A 103 -5.28 31.73 13.37
N THR A 104 -5.18 30.48 13.79
CA THR A 104 -4.61 30.09 15.08
C THR A 104 -3.09 29.86 15.00
N VAL A 105 -2.51 30.01 13.81
CA VAL A 105 -1.08 29.81 13.53
C VAL A 105 -0.47 31.14 13.04
N THR A 106 0.71 31.48 13.55
CA THR A 106 1.43 32.70 13.14
C THR A 106 1.78 32.61 11.65
N GLY A 107 1.41 33.63 10.87
CA GLY A 107 1.58 33.63 9.41
C GLY A 107 0.51 32.87 8.62
N GLY A 108 -0.38 32.12 9.28
CA GLY A 108 -1.41 31.29 8.65
C GLY A 108 -2.67 32.00 8.14
N SER A 109 -2.72 33.34 8.10
CA SER A 109 -3.88 34.08 7.58
C SER A 109 -3.76 34.32 6.07
N GLY A 110 -4.86 34.12 5.34
CA GLY A 110 -4.92 34.34 3.89
C GLY A 110 -4.05 33.38 3.07
N ILE A 111 -3.75 32.19 3.59
CA ILE A 111 -2.98 31.16 2.87
C ILE A 111 -3.73 30.77 1.60
N GLN A 112 -3.06 30.93 0.46
CA GLN A 112 -3.56 30.51 -0.84
C GLN A 112 -2.81 29.26 -1.29
N TYR A 113 -3.58 28.22 -1.60
CA TYR A 113 -3.12 26.90 -2.02
C TYR A 113 -3.42 26.73 -3.51
N CYS A 114 -2.38 26.78 -4.34
CA CYS A 114 -2.50 26.87 -5.80
C CYS A 114 -2.17 25.57 -6.52
N TYR A 115 -3.10 25.09 -7.35
CA TYR A 115 -2.83 24.07 -8.35
C TYR A 115 -2.33 24.72 -9.64
N GLY A 116 -1.10 24.40 -10.04
CA GLY A 116 -0.44 24.93 -11.24
C GLY A 116 0.80 25.78 -10.96
N ASN A 117 1.44 26.22 -12.04
CA ASN A 117 2.81 26.77 -12.04
C ASN A 117 2.89 28.31 -12.21
N GLY A 118 1.81 29.04 -11.94
CA GLY A 118 1.73 30.49 -12.15
C GLY A 118 1.23 31.29 -10.94
N LEU A 119 1.93 32.38 -10.60
CA LEU A 119 1.52 33.35 -9.58
C LEU A 119 0.26 34.16 -9.98
N THR A 120 0.02 34.31 -11.28
CA THR A 120 -1.14 35.01 -11.85
C THR A 120 -2.19 34.01 -12.30
N GLY A 121 -3.41 34.08 -11.75
CA GLY A 121 -4.51 33.17 -12.11
C GLY A 121 -4.50 31.83 -11.37
N CYS A 122 -4.01 31.82 -10.12
CA CYS A 122 -4.05 30.65 -9.24
C CYS A 122 -5.44 30.01 -9.17
N ARG A 123 -5.52 28.71 -9.48
CA ARG A 123 -6.72 27.88 -9.28
C ARG A 123 -6.56 27.10 -7.98
N GLY A 124 -7.46 27.29 -7.04
CA GLY A 124 -7.37 26.59 -5.77
C GLY A 124 -8.19 27.23 -4.68
N TYR A 125 -7.61 27.25 -3.47
CA TYR A 125 -8.26 27.68 -2.25
C TYR A 125 -7.54 28.84 -1.61
N LYS A 126 -8.28 29.69 -0.91
CA LYS A 126 -7.72 30.70 -0.01
C LYS A 126 -8.50 30.75 1.29
N GLY A 127 -7.77 30.77 2.40
CA GLY A 127 -8.33 30.53 3.73
C GLY A 127 -7.40 30.96 4.86
N ASN A 128 -7.75 30.57 6.09
CA ASN A 128 -6.93 30.76 7.28
C ASN A 128 -6.60 29.41 7.92
N ILE A 129 -5.36 29.19 8.34
CA ILE A 129 -4.95 27.96 9.03
C ILE A 129 -5.47 28.00 10.47
N VAL A 130 -6.33 27.04 10.81
CA VAL A 130 -6.89 26.87 12.14
C VAL A 130 -6.57 25.48 12.68
N GLN A 131 -6.49 25.35 14.01
CA GLN A 131 -6.28 24.08 14.70
C GLN A 131 -7.62 23.48 15.15
N ALA A 132 -8.00 22.36 14.56
CA ALA A 132 -9.10 21.52 15.03
C ALA A 132 -8.58 20.49 16.04
N GLY A 133 -9.26 20.33 17.18
CA GLY A 133 -8.87 19.36 18.19
C GLY A 133 -9.17 17.91 17.77
N THR A 134 -10.27 17.70 17.03
CA THR A 134 -10.68 16.38 16.53
C THR A 134 -11.13 16.41 15.08
N LEU A 135 -10.96 15.27 14.41
CA LEU A 135 -11.56 14.95 13.12
C LEU A 135 -12.36 13.66 13.23
N ASP A 136 -13.65 13.75 12.99
CA ASP A 136 -14.61 12.65 13.11
C ASP A 136 -14.83 12.03 11.72
N LEU A 137 -14.52 10.74 11.58
CA LEU A 137 -14.48 10.06 10.28
C LEU A 137 -15.62 9.07 10.15
N TYR A 138 -16.31 9.11 9.02
CA TYR A 138 -17.62 8.49 8.85
C TYR A 138 -17.69 7.49 7.70
N THR A 139 -18.59 6.51 7.81
CA THR A 139 -18.87 5.54 6.75
C THR A 139 -19.38 6.22 5.47
N PRO A 140 -18.91 5.84 4.27
CA PRO A 140 -19.43 6.31 3.00
C PRO A 140 -20.96 6.20 2.88
N THR A 141 -21.63 7.34 2.70
CA THR A 141 -23.02 7.39 2.24
C THR A 141 -23.23 8.62 1.36
N THR A 142 -24.36 8.68 0.66
CA THR A 142 -24.75 9.85 -0.15
C THR A 142 -25.54 10.91 0.65
N SER A 143 -25.75 10.74 1.97
CA SER A 143 -26.62 11.60 2.79
C SER A 143 -26.10 11.76 4.22
N PRO A 144 -25.85 13.00 4.72
CA PRO A 144 -25.20 13.23 6.01
C PRO A 144 -25.80 12.50 7.22
N GLY A 145 -27.13 12.35 7.28
CA GLY A 145 -27.87 11.77 8.41
C GLY A 145 -27.95 10.22 8.45
N GLY A 146 -27.30 9.51 7.51
CA GLY A 146 -27.27 8.04 7.48
C GLY A 146 -25.93 7.42 7.86
N GLN A 147 -24.95 8.24 8.27
CA GLN A 147 -23.57 7.81 8.47
C GLN A 147 -23.29 7.33 9.89
N THR A 148 -22.55 6.23 10.01
CA THR A 148 -21.99 5.77 11.28
C THR A 148 -20.60 6.40 11.48
N LEU A 149 -20.34 6.92 12.67
CA LEU A 149 -19.00 7.34 13.08
C LEU A 149 -18.10 6.09 13.14
N VAL A 150 -17.02 6.09 12.38
CA VAL A 150 -16.03 5.00 12.34
C VAL A 150 -14.98 5.22 13.42
N THR A 151 -14.46 6.45 13.52
CA THR A 151 -13.42 6.83 14.48
C THR A 151 -13.38 8.34 14.66
N SER A 152 -12.89 8.80 15.81
CA SER A 152 -12.51 10.19 16.06
C SER A 152 -11.00 10.26 16.20
N LEU A 153 -10.32 10.95 15.29
CA LEU A 153 -8.88 11.18 15.35
C LEU A 153 -8.57 12.48 16.09
N ASN A 154 -7.39 12.54 16.70
CA ASN A 154 -6.86 13.73 17.37
C ASN A 154 -5.35 13.89 17.12
N ALA A 155 -4.88 15.14 17.05
CA ALA A 155 -3.47 15.50 16.96
C ALA A 155 -3.14 16.56 18.02
N ALA A 156 -1.86 16.68 18.39
CA ALA A 156 -1.38 17.70 19.33
C ALA A 156 -0.49 18.71 18.57
N PRO A 157 -0.70 20.04 18.69
CA PRO A 157 -1.75 20.72 19.46
C PRO A 157 -3.16 20.66 18.85
N GLY A 158 -3.26 20.23 17.59
CA GLY A 158 -4.50 20.08 16.82
C GLY A 158 -4.18 19.93 15.34
N TYR A 159 -5.13 19.41 14.56
CA TYR A 159 -5.00 19.34 13.11
C TYR A 159 -5.00 20.73 12.49
N GLN A 160 -3.97 21.04 11.72
CA GLN A 160 -3.91 22.24 10.90
C GLN A 160 -4.78 22.04 9.67
N ILE A 161 -5.86 22.83 9.58
CA ILE A 161 -6.82 22.84 8.48
C ILE A 161 -6.84 24.25 7.88
N ASN A 162 -6.81 24.36 6.56
CA ASN A 162 -7.10 25.62 5.89
C ASN A 162 -8.62 25.82 5.84
N ALA A 163 -9.14 26.71 6.70
CA ALA A 163 -10.53 27.13 6.71
C ALA A 163 -10.77 28.06 5.52
N VAL A 164 -11.25 27.48 4.41
CA VAL A 164 -11.40 28.14 3.12
C VAL A 164 -12.58 29.11 3.15
N TYR A 165 -12.32 30.37 2.78
CA TYR A 165 -13.35 31.37 2.50
C TYR A 165 -13.47 31.76 1.04
N GLU A 166 -12.46 31.50 0.21
CA GLU A 166 -12.44 31.87 -1.20
C GLU A 166 -11.96 30.67 -2.05
N SER A 167 -12.66 30.41 -3.15
CA SER A 167 -12.36 29.36 -4.14
C SER A 167 -12.13 30.01 -5.51
N SER A 168 -11.17 29.51 -6.29
CA SER A 168 -10.78 30.10 -7.59
C SER A 168 -10.64 29.08 -8.73
N PHE A 169 -11.20 27.87 -8.59
CA PHE A 169 -11.09 26.82 -9.61
C PHE A 169 -11.69 27.17 -10.97
N ASP A 170 -12.69 28.06 -11.01
CA ASP A 170 -13.34 28.54 -12.24
C ASP A 170 -12.56 29.67 -12.95
N GLY A 171 -11.45 30.13 -12.36
CA GLY A 171 -10.67 31.27 -12.84
C GLY A 171 -11.10 32.62 -12.23
N THR A 172 -12.10 32.63 -11.35
CA THR A 172 -12.58 33.81 -10.62
C THR A 172 -12.62 33.55 -9.11
N SER A 173 -12.20 34.52 -8.30
CA SER A 173 -12.27 34.41 -6.84
C SER A 173 -13.72 34.54 -6.36
N THR A 174 -14.30 33.44 -5.88
CA THR A 174 -15.66 33.40 -5.31
C THR A 174 -15.58 33.19 -3.80
N LEU A 175 -16.32 34.00 -3.03
CA LEU A 175 -16.49 33.78 -1.59
C LEU A 175 -17.41 32.58 -1.33
N VAL A 176 -16.92 31.62 -0.55
CA VAL A 176 -17.57 30.33 -0.26
C VAL A 176 -17.83 30.08 1.22
N ALA A 177 -17.27 30.91 2.12
CA ALA A 177 -17.54 30.81 3.55
C ALA A 177 -19.05 30.95 3.85
N GLY A 178 -19.57 30.04 4.68
CA GLY A 178 -20.99 30.00 5.08
C GLY A 178 -21.95 29.51 3.98
N THR A 179 -21.48 29.25 2.76
CA THR A 179 -22.29 28.61 1.72
C THR A 179 -22.50 27.13 2.02
N THR A 180 -23.59 26.55 1.47
CA THR A 180 -23.92 25.13 1.68
C THR A 180 -23.70 24.24 0.45
N ALA A 181 -23.18 24.80 -0.65
CA ALA A 181 -22.88 24.06 -1.87
C ALA A 181 -21.42 23.58 -1.85
N PRO A 182 -21.08 22.42 -2.43
CA PRO A 182 -19.70 21.99 -2.61
C PRO A 182 -18.92 22.96 -3.51
N VAL A 183 -17.61 23.10 -3.25
CA VAL A 183 -16.73 24.07 -3.94
C VAL A 183 -15.79 23.46 -4.98
N LEU A 184 -15.71 22.13 -5.04
CA LEU A 184 -14.90 21.39 -6.00
C LEU A 184 -15.77 20.33 -6.70
N GLU A 185 -15.70 20.31 -8.03
CA GLU A 185 -16.37 19.33 -8.89
C GLU A 185 -17.90 19.19 -8.65
N ASN A 186 -18.53 20.23 -8.07
CA ASN A 186 -19.91 20.25 -7.57
C ASN A 186 -20.26 19.10 -6.61
N GLN A 187 -19.26 18.49 -5.98
CA GLN A 187 -19.41 17.27 -5.18
C GLN A 187 -18.62 17.31 -3.85
N PHE A 188 -17.44 17.95 -3.82
CA PHE A 188 -16.58 17.99 -2.64
C PHE A 188 -16.54 19.38 -1.99
N TYR A 189 -16.55 19.40 -0.66
CA TYR A 189 -16.45 20.62 0.16
C TYR A 189 -14.99 21.06 0.36
N GLY A 190 -14.07 20.55 -0.46
CA GLY A 190 -12.64 20.79 -0.36
C GLY A 190 -11.80 19.54 -0.69
N VAL A 191 -10.51 19.61 -0.35
CA VAL A 191 -9.52 18.55 -0.55
C VAL A 191 -8.94 18.14 0.79
N PHE A 192 -9.08 16.87 1.15
CA PHE A 192 -8.40 16.23 2.26
C PHE A 192 -6.99 15.84 1.81
N GLY A 193 -6.04 16.75 2.05
CA GLY A 193 -4.63 16.51 1.78
C GLY A 193 -4.09 15.36 2.63
N ALA A 194 -3.68 14.30 1.96
CA ALA A 194 -3.03 13.13 2.51
C ALA A 194 -1.55 13.03 2.14
N GLY A 195 -1.03 13.93 1.29
CA GLY A 195 0.37 14.03 0.87
C GLY A 195 1.26 14.90 1.76
N ASP A 196 2.47 15.19 1.26
CA ASP A 196 3.56 15.96 1.90
C ASP A 196 3.91 15.54 3.32
N PHE A 197 5.02 14.83 3.42
CA PHE A 197 5.40 14.05 4.57
C PHE A 197 6.60 14.68 5.26
N THR A 198 6.32 15.37 6.36
CA THR A 198 7.32 15.82 7.35
C THR A 198 8.54 16.52 6.77
N THR A 199 8.35 17.64 6.07
CA THR A 199 9.42 18.65 5.97
C THR A 199 9.35 19.62 7.16
N PRO A 200 10.42 19.78 7.96
CA PRO A 200 10.53 20.88 8.91
C PRO A 200 10.88 22.19 8.16
N LEU A 201 9.95 22.66 7.33
CA LEU A 201 9.96 24.05 6.87
C LEU A 201 9.76 24.96 8.10
N HIS A 202 10.44 26.11 8.07
CA HIS A 202 10.62 26.94 9.27
C HIS A 202 9.30 27.53 9.82
N THR A 203 9.33 27.94 11.10
CA THR A 203 8.26 28.61 11.86
C THR A 203 6.96 27.83 12.10
N TYR A 204 6.49 26.97 11.19
CA TYR A 204 5.41 26.02 11.46
C TYR A 204 5.42 24.85 10.44
N THR A 205 5.04 23.66 10.87
CA THR A 205 4.99 22.46 10.02
C THR A 205 3.57 22.18 9.53
N THR A 206 3.29 22.43 8.26
CA THR A 206 2.10 21.88 7.58
C THR A 206 2.43 20.54 6.95
N SER A 207 1.54 19.56 7.05
CA SER A 207 1.66 18.22 6.45
C SER A 207 0.25 17.64 6.28
N GLY A 208 0.08 16.59 5.46
CA GLY A 208 -1.17 15.87 5.33
C GLY A 208 -1.80 15.52 6.68
N VAL A 209 -3.13 15.53 6.78
CA VAL A 209 -3.83 15.22 8.05
C VAL A 209 -3.43 13.85 8.61
N LEU A 210 -3.19 12.88 7.72
CA LEU A 210 -2.71 11.56 8.10
C LEU A 210 -1.29 11.61 8.66
N GLY A 211 -0.41 12.46 8.11
CA GLY A 211 0.94 12.72 8.62
C GLY A 211 0.97 13.44 9.97
N GLN A 212 -0.06 14.22 10.30
CA GLN A 212 -0.25 14.83 11.62
C GLN A 212 -0.81 13.84 12.67
N THR A 213 -1.30 12.67 12.27
CA THR A 213 -1.94 11.71 13.17
C THR A 213 -0.92 10.74 13.76
N THR A 214 -0.98 10.51 15.08
CA THR A 214 -0.13 9.52 15.77
C THR A 214 -0.96 8.35 16.27
N VAL A 215 -0.61 7.13 15.86
CA VAL A 215 -1.21 5.91 16.41
C VAL A 215 -0.24 5.29 17.41
N THR A 216 -0.55 5.42 18.70
CA THR A 216 0.30 4.94 19.79
C THR A 216 0.59 3.44 19.66
N GLY A 217 1.88 3.07 19.58
CA GLY A 217 2.31 1.68 19.49
C GLY A 217 2.38 1.11 18.06
N ALA A 218 2.17 1.94 17.03
CA ALA A 218 2.30 1.56 15.62
C ALA A 218 3.42 2.36 14.91
N ILE A 219 3.78 1.93 13.70
CA ILE A 219 4.68 2.66 12.81
C ILE A 219 3.90 3.82 12.17
N GLN A 220 4.53 5.00 12.13
CA GLN A 220 3.88 6.23 11.69
C GLN A 220 3.74 6.24 10.17
N GLY A 221 2.51 6.48 9.71
CA GLY A 221 2.16 6.45 8.30
C GLY A 221 0.78 5.85 8.06
N TYR A 222 0.49 5.61 6.79
CA TYR A 222 -0.80 5.10 6.35
C TYR A 222 -0.68 4.26 5.08
N MET A 223 -1.72 3.47 4.82
CA MET A 223 -1.88 2.68 3.62
C MET A 223 -3.20 3.03 2.94
N VAL A 224 -3.20 3.15 1.62
CA VAL A 224 -4.40 3.25 0.79
C VAL A 224 -4.61 1.90 0.09
N ALA A 225 -5.68 1.18 0.46
CA ALA A 225 -6.11 -0.04 -0.21
C ALA A 225 -7.39 0.25 -1.02
N ALA A 226 -7.22 0.65 -2.28
CA ALA A 226 -8.32 0.89 -3.22
C ALA A 226 -8.40 -0.15 -4.35
N ASN A 227 -7.56 -1.19 -4.27
CA ASN A 227 -7.35 -2.17 -5.33
C ASN A 227 -8.29 -3.39 -5.28
N GLY A 228 -8.18 -4.23 -6.31
CA GLY A 228 -9.12 -5.32 -6.59
C GLY A 228 -10.07 -5.01 -7.74
N GLN A 229 -9.70 -4.06 -8.59
CA GLN A 229 -10.38 -3.76 -9.85
C GLN A 229 -9.47 -4.15 -11.02
N THR A 230 -10.06 -4.59 -12.12
CA THR A 230 -9.33 -4.99 -13.32
C THR A 230 -9.28 -3.86 -14.35
N ASN A 231 -8.18 -3.76 -15.10
CA ASN A 231 -8.21 -3.15 -16.44
C ASN A 231 -7.28 -3.85 -17.45
N PRO A 232 -7.86 -4.72 -18.28
CA PRO A 232 -7.36 -5.02 -19.61
C PRO A 232 -8.42 -4.82 -20.72
N VAL A 233 -8.63 -3.56 -21.14
CA VAL A 233 -9.21 -3.12 -22.45
C VAL A 233 -10.75 -3.33 -22.68
N PRO A 234 -11.39 -2.81 -23.77
CA PRO A 234 -12.23 -1.62 -23.63
C PRO A 234 -13.72 -1.80 -23.97
N SER A 235 -14.58 -1.10 -23.24
CA SER A 235 -15.84 -0.56 -23.78
C SER A 235 -16.26 0.70 -23.02
N SER A 236 -17.16 1.50 -23.61
CA SER A 236 -17.79 2.64 -22.92
C SER A 236 -18.69 2.10 -21.80
N GLY A 237 -18.23 2.20 -20.56
CA GLY A 237 -18.86 1.54 -19.41
C GLY A 237 -17.91 0.75 -18.50
N ASN A 238 -16.59 0.77 -18.75
CA ASN A 238 -15.57 0.25 -17.84
C ASN A 238 -15.50 1.08 -16.54
N GLN A 239 -16.55 1.01 -15.73
CA GLN A 239 -16.58 1.58 -14.39
C GLN A 239 -15.75 0.67 -13.45
N PRO A 240 -14.80 1.23 -12.68
CA PRO A 240 -14.40 0.71 -11.38
C PRO A 240 -15.49 -0.06 -10.66
N THR A 241 -15.32 -1.39 -10.55
CA THR A 241 -16.24 -2.21 -9.77
C THR A 241 -16.07 -1.84 -8.30
N GLN A 242 -17.09 -1.19 -7.73
CA GLN A 242 -17.14 -0.92 -6.30
C GLN A 242 -17.17 -2.27 -5.56
N ILE A 243 -16.06 -2.60 -4.90
CA ILE A 243 -15.92 -3.88 -4.24
C ILE A 243 -16.65 -3.80 -2.90
N ASN A 244 -17.76 -4.51 -2.76
CA ASN A 244 -18.39 -4.73 -1.45
C ASN A 244 -17.57 -5.78 -0.65
N GLY A 245 -16.34 -5.40 -0.32
CA GLY A 245 -15.30 -6.22 0.29
C GLY A 245 -14.70 -7.26 -0.67
N GLN A 246 -13.39 -7.47 -0.60
CA GLN A 246 -12.85 -8.76 -1.02
C GLN A 246 -13.52 -9.84 -0.16
N ASN A 247 -13.94 -10.94 -0.77
CA ASN A 247 -14.72 -11.97 -0.08
C ASN A 247 -13.95 -13.30 -0.10
N VAL A 248 -14.13 -14.12 0.95
CA VAL A 248 -13.58 -15.48 1.05
C VAL A 248 -14.68 -16.44 1.50
N LEU A 249 -14.45 -17.74 1.38
CA LEU A 249 -15.33 -18.72 2.03
C LEU A 249 -14.70 -19.16 3.37
N LEU A 250 -15.49 -19.07 4.44
CA LEU A 250 -15.17 -19.54 5.79
C LEU A 250 -16.34 -20.39 6.28
N GLY A 251 -16.10 -21.65 6.64
CA GLY A 251 -17.20 -22.54 7.04
C GLY A 251 -18.21 -22.85 5.91
N GLY A 252 -17.83 -22.66 4.64
CA GLY A 252 -18.74 -22.71 3.50
C GLY A 252 -19.60 -21.44 3.29
N VAL A 253 -19.46 -20.42 4.14
CA VAL A 253 -20.17 -19.15 4.06
C VAL A 253 -19.25 -18.09 3.42
N ARG A 254 -19.77 -17.32 2.46
CA ARG A 254 -19.05 -16.16 1.90
C ARG A 254 -19.03 -15.03 2.94
N GLN A 255 -17.83 -14.55 3.27
CA GLN A 255 -17.61 -13.47 4.23
C GLN A 255 -16.65 -12.42 3.64
N ALA A 256 -16.89 -11.14 3.94
CA ALA A 256 -15.98 -10.06 3.57
C ALA A 256 -14.73 -10.08 4.48
N VAL A 257 -13.55 -9.90 3.89
CA VAL A 257 -12.27 -9.83 4.61
C VAL A 257 -11.91 -8.42 5.10
N THR A 258 -12.84 -7.48 5.00
CA THR A 258 -12.68 -6.10 5.47
C THR A 258 -14.05 -5.45 5.62
N SER A 259 -14.16 -4.49 6.55
CA SER A 259 -15.30 -3.58 6.66
C SER A 259 -15.19 -2.35 5.75
N CYS A 260 -14.04 -2.15 5.08
CA CYS A 260 -13.76 -1.02 4.21
C CYS A 260 -13.07 -1.41 2.89
N SER A 261 -13.65 -1.01 1.77
CA SER A 261 -13.04 -1.11 0.43
C SER A 261 -13.72 -0.10 -0.52
N PRO A 262 -13.02 0.92 -1.05
CA PRO A 262 -11.64 1.31 -0.74
C PRO A 262 -11.44 1.76 0.72
N CYS A 263 -10.20 1.74 1.20
CA CYS A 263 -9.87 2.06 2.60
C CYS A 263 -8.55 2.81 2.76
N VAL A 264 -8.47 3.62 3.82
CA VAL A 264 -7.23 4.16 4.38
C VAL A 264 -7.01 3.51 5.74
N LYS A 265 -5.84 2.93 5.96
CA LYS A 265 -5.44 2.33 7.24
C LYS A 265 -4.36 3.19 7.89
N LEU A 266 -4.60 3.64 9.12
CA LEU A 266 -3.61 4.30 9.97
C LEU A 266 -3.05 3.33 11.02
N GLY A 267 -1.81 3.58 11.45
CA GLY A 267 -1.14 2.73 12.42
C GLY A 267 -0.60 1.47 11.75
N LEU A 268 0.52 1.63 11.05
CA LEU A 268 1.13 0.55 10.29
C LEU A 268 1.73 -0.48 11.25
N THR A 269 1.31 -1.74 11.14
CA THR A 269 1.92 -2.85 11.89
C THR A 269 3.00 -3.54 11.07
N PRO A 270 3.90 -4.30 11.71
CA PRO A 270 4.87 -5.15 11.01
C PRO A 270 4.21 -6.11 10.00
N GLU A 271 3.02 -6.62 10.30
CA GLU A 271 2.23 -7.48 9.41
C GLU A 271 1.73 -6.69 8.19
N VAL A 272 1.19 -5.48 8.36
CA VAL A 272 0.75 -4.63 7.25
C VAL A 272 1.92 -4.29 6.34
N ILE A 273 3.07 -3.90 6.89
CA ILE A 273 4.29 -3.61 6.11
C ILE A 273 4.80 -4.87 5.40
N GLY A 274 4.70 -6.05 6.03
CA GLY A 274 5.08 -7.34 5.46
C GLY A 274 4.36 -7.70 4.14
N GLN A 275 3.21 -7.07 3.84
CA GLN A 275 2.49 -7.24 2.57
C GLN A 275 3.21 -6.59 1.36
N PHE A 276 4.14 -5.67 1.61
CA PHE A 276 4.88 -4.91 0.62
C PHE A 276 6.30 -5.48 0.40
N ALA A 277 6.93 -5.18 -0.74
CA ALA A 277 8.08 -5.93 -1.25
C ALA A 277 9.29 -5.01 -1.56
N PRO A 278 10.54 -5.53 -1.57
CA PRO A 278 11.13 -6.58 -0.69
C PRO A 278 12.67 -6.38 -0.44
N VAL A 279 13.33 -6.66 0.71
CA VAL A 279 12.99 -7.13 2.07
C VAL A 279 14.08 -6.64 3.06
N GLY A 280 13.71 -6.35 4.32
CA GLY A 280 14.59 -6.17 5.49
C GLY A 280 13.75 -5.93 6.75
N LEU A 281 14.31 -6.07 7.96
CA LEU A 281 13.60 -5.63 9.18
C LEU A 281 13.40 -4.10 9.13
N PRO A 282 12.20 -3.58 9.45
CA PRO A 282 11.97 -2.14 9.60
C PRO A 282 13.00 -1.50 10.55
N GLY A 283 13.51 -0.32 10.21
CA GLY A 283 14.56 0.37 10.97
C GLY A 283 15.99 -0.16 10.80
N ALA A 284 16.24 -1.20 10.00
CA ALA A 284 17.59 -1.56 9.58
C ALA A 284 18.09 -0.57 8.50
N THR A 285 18.76 0.52 8.92
CA THR A 285 19.36 1.49 8.00
C THR A 285 20.33 0.81 7.02
N GLY A 286 19.89 0.64 5.77
CA GLY A 286 20.60 -0.13 4.74
C GLY A 286 19.84 -1.31 4.13
N GLY A 287 18.57 -1.53 4.50
CA GLY A 287 17.73 -2.60 3.94
C GLY A 287 17.64 -2.59 2.40
N THR A 288 17.90 -3.75 1.79
CA THR A 288 17.79 -3.98 0.34
C THR A 288 16.34 -3.87 -0.14
N GLY A 289 16.10 -3.02 -1.14
CA GLY A 289 14.85 -2.99 -1.92
C GLY A 289 13.73 -2.05 -1.42
N LEU A 290 14.06 -1.07 -0.57
CA LEU A 290 13.12 0.00 -0.20
C LEU A 290 13.06 1.12 -1.26
N ILE A 291 11.87 1.63 -1.55
CA ILE A 291 11.68 2.84 -2.37
C ILE A 291 11.65 4.07 -1.44
N ARG A 292 12.77 4.77 -1.32
CA ARG A 292 12.84 6.02 -0.54
C ARG A 292 12.09 7.13 -1.27
N TRP A 293 11.56 8.07 -0.52
CA TRP A 293 10.96 9.27 -1.10
C TRP A 293 11.98 10.03 -1.97
N ALA A 294 11.52 10.46 -3.13
CA ALA A 294 12.17 11.44 -3.99
C ALA A 294 11.33 12.72 -3.97
N GLU A 295 11.97 13.88 -3.98
CA GLU A 295 11.26 15.14 -4.22
C GLU A 295 10.83 15.18 -5.69
N THR A 296 9.53 15.28 -5.95
CA THR A 296 8.95 15.16 -7.30
C THR A 296 8.11 16.39 -7.63
N GLY A 297 8.63 17.26 -8.50
CA GLY A 297 7.91 18.42 -9.03
C GLY A 297 8.33 19.75 -8.39
N ALA A 298 7.53 20.78 -8.62
CA ALA A 298 7.70 22.09 -7.99
C ALA A 298 6.79 22.19 -6.76
N ALA A 299 7.24 22.90 -5.72
CA ALA A 299 6.46 23.09 -4.51
C ALA A 299 5.14 23.86 -4.77
N PHE A 300 4.07 23.53 -4.03
CA PHE A 300 2.76 24.19 -4.11
C PHE A 300 2.86 25.69 -3.75
N ILE A 301 3.01 26.54 -4.77
CA ILE A 301 3.38 27.95 -4.59
C ILE A 301 2.35 28.67 -3.70
N ASN A 302 2.82 29.26 -2.59
CA ASN A 302 2.08 30.25 -1.83
C ASN A 302 2.36 31.65 -2.43
N PRO A 303 1.41 32.26 -3.18
CA PRO A 303 1.64 33.52 -3.88
C PRO A 303 1.71 34.74 -2.95
N TYR A 304 1.36 34.60 -1.67
CA TYR A 304 1.47 35.68 -0.67
C TYR A 304 2.76 35.62 0.16
N GLY A 305 3.79 34.93 -0.35
CA GLY A 305 5.15 34.88 0.21
C GLY A 305 5.88 36.23 0.17
N GLY A 306 5.49 37.17 1.03
CA GLY A 306 6.18 38.44 1.28
C GLY A 306 7.03 38.46 2.55
N ALA A 307 6.94 37.43 3.39
CA ALA A 307 7.69 37.29 4.64
C ALA A 307 8.42 35.94 4.69
N THR A 308 9.63 35.95 5.25
CA THR A 308 10.44 34.76 5.52
C THR A 308 9.69 33.83 6.49
N GLY A 309 9.23 32.67 6.00
CA GLY A 309 8.55 31.65 6.80
C GLY A 309 7.32 31.00 6.12
N ASN A 310 6.68 31.68 5.17
CA ASN A 310 5.41 31.23 4.57
C ASN A 310 5.61 30.47 3.24
N ASN A 311 6.39 29.39 3.25
CA ASN A 311 6.80 28.69 2.02
C ASN A 311 5.83 27.59 1.56
N ALA A 312 5.92 27.30 0.26
CA ALA A 312 5.26 26.20 -0.43
C ALA A 312 5.63 24.80 0.10
N SER A 313 4.71 23.84 0.02
CA SER A 313 4.98 22.42 0.33
C SER A 313 5.60 21.69 -0.87
N THR A 314 6.68 20.95 -0.64
CA THR A 314 7.33 20.10 -1.64
C THR A 314 6.59 18.77 -1.77
N GLN A 315 6.25 18.36 -2.99
CA GLN A 315 5.63 17.06 -3.22
C GLN A 315 6.69 15.95 -3.17
N PHE A 316 6.43 14.91 -2.37
CA PHE A 316 7.22 13.69 -2.35
C PHE A 316 6.53 12.59 -3.16
N GLY A 317 7.33 11.91 -3.97
CA GLY A 317 6.94 10.74 -4.75
C GLY A 317 8.09 9.74 -4.74
N ILE A 318 8.22 8.97 -5.83
CA ILE A 318 9.29 7.99 -5.99
C ILE A 318 9.80 7.95 -7.44
N ASN A 319 10.99 7.42 -7.66
CA ASN A 319 11.46 7.16 -9.02
C ASN A 319 10.65 6.02 -9.64
N PHE A 320 10.12 6.23 -10.84
CA PHE A 320 9.42 5.21 -11.61
C PHE A 320 10.12 4.94 -12.94
N ASN A 321 10.10 3.66 -13.32
CA ASN A 321 10.22 3.25 -14.71
C ASN A 321 8.80 3.20 -15.31
N VAL A 322 8.48 4.16 -16.17
CA VAL A 322 7.21 4.21 -16.91
C VAL A 322 7.44 3.71 -18.33
N THR A 323 6.73 2.66 -18.73
CA THR A 323 6.85 2.04 -20.06
C THR A 323 5.50 2.05 -20.77
N LEU A 324 5.53 2.38 -22.06
CA LEU A 324 4.39 2.28 -22.97
C LEU A 324 4.71 1.25 -24.05
N THR A 325 3.80 0.29 -24.28
CA THR A 325 3.97 -0.79 -25.26
C THR A 325 2.77 -0.90 -26.17
N ALA A 326 3.00 -0.92 -27.48
CA ALA A 326 1.97 -1.22 -28.49
C ALA A 326 2.60 -1.78 -29.78
N GLY A 327 1.96 -2.78 -30.40
CA GLY A 327 2.40 -3.33 -31.69
C GLY A 327 3.82 -3.91 -31.71
N GLY A 328 4.35 -4.34 -30.56
CA GLY A 328 5.75 -4.79 -30.41
C GLY A 328 6.75 -3.65 -30.17
N THR A 329 6.36 -2.38 -30.35
CA THR A 329 7.16 -1.21 -29.98
C THR A 329 7.04 -0.96 -28.48
N THR A 330 8.17 -0.66 -27.84
CA THR A 330 8.25 -0.30 -26.41
C THR A 330 9.05 0.98 -26.26
N VAL A 331 8.51 1.94 -25.52
CA VAL A 331 9.17 3.21 -25.16
C VAL A 331 9.10 3.41 -23.65
N THR A 332 10.16 3.94 -23.06
CA THR A 332 10.31 3.99 -21.61
C THR A 332 10.84 5.36 -21.17
N SER A 333 10.35 5.85 -20.04
CA SER A 333 10.86 7.02 -19.33
C SER A 333 11.16 6.65 -17.89
N THR A 334 12.38 6.96 -17.45
CA THR A 334 12.77 6.92 -16.06
C THR A 334 12.76 8.35 -15.53
N SER A 335 11.86 8.65 -14.59
CA SER A 335 11.73 9.98 -13.98
C SER A 335 11.01 9.89 -12.64
N GLY A 336 11.10 10.96 -11.84
CA GLY A 336 10.32 11.09 -10.62
C GLY A 336 8.83 10.99 -10.91
N GLY A 337 8.09 10.25 -10.09
CA GLY A 337 6.66 10.03 -10.21
C GLY A 337 5.92 10.30 -8.91
N LEU A 338 4.92 11.17 -8.99
CA LEU A 338 3.97 11.44 -7.92
C LEU A 338 2.84 10.40 -7.94
N LEU A 339 2.51 9.83 -6.78
CA LEU A 339 1.32 8.99 -6.60
C LEU A 339 0.17 9.83 -6.05
N ASP A 340 -0.87 10.06 -6.86
CA ASP A 340 -1.86 11.11 -6.65
C ASP A 340 -3.30 10.58 -6.82
N THR A 341 -4.03 10.36 -5.73
CA THR A 341 -5.46 9.97 -5.79
C THR A 341 -6.41 11.10 -6.20
N GLY A 342 -5.98 12.35 -6.15
CA GLY A 342 -6.74 13.51 -6.65
C GLY A 342 -6.74 13.60 -8.17
N THR A 343 -5.66 13.19 -8.82
CA THR A 343 -5.58 13.07 -10.29
C THR A 343 -6.29 11.80 -10.77
N GLY A 344 -7.34 11.97 -11.57
CA GLY A 344 -8.16 10.84 -12.05
C GLY A 344 -7.46 9.94 -13.08
N GLY A 345 -6.79 10.55 -14.06
CA GLY A 345 -6.06 9.86 -15.14
C GLY A 345 -4.55 9.76 -14.88
N LEU A 346 -3.74 9.85 -15.93
CA LEU A 346 -2.28 9.92 -15.84
C LEU A 346 -1.77 11.19 -16.56
N THR A 347 -0.77 11.85 -15.97
CA THR A 347 -0.01 12.92 -16.64
C THR A 347 1.43 12.45 -16.79
N LEU A 348 1.86 12.12 -18.00
CA LEU A 348 3.15 11.48 -18.24
C LEU A 348 4.23 12.47 -18.71
N SER A 349 5.48 12.08 -18.48
CA SER A 349 6.66 12.81 -18.95
C SER A 349 6.63 13.02 -20.47
N THR A 350 6.98 14.24 -20.89
CA THR A 350 6.93 14.66 -22.29
C THR A 350 7.93 13.93 -23.19
N VAL A 351 8.88 13.20 -22.61
CA VAL A 351 9.80 12.29 -23.33
C VAL A 351 9.03 11.18 -24.09
N LEU A 352 7.85 10.82 -23.59
CA LEU A 352 6.97 9.81 -24.18
C LEU A 352 6.02 10.34 -25.29
N LYS A 353 6.13 11.62 -25.68
CA LYS A 353 5.34 12.23 -26.77
C LYS A 353 5.77 11.77 -28.17
N ASN A 354 4.84 11.86 -29.12
CA ASN A 354 5.07 11.67 -30.56
C ASN A 354 5.72 10.33 -30.94
N GLN A 355 5.49 9.28 -30.16
CA GLN A 355 6.04 7.95 -30.39
C GLN A 355 5.17 7.19 -31.40
N PRO A 356 5.69 6.77 -32.56
CA PRO A 356 4.89 6.17 -33.64
C PRO A 356 4.06 4.98 -33.16
N GLY A 357 2.74 5.03 -33.38
CA GLY A 357 1.80 3.98 -32.95
C GLY A 357 1.55 3.91 -31.43
N ILE A 358 2.12 4.82 -30.64
CA ILE A 358 1.99 4.86 -29.17
C ILE A 358 1.39 6.18 -28.71
N SER A 359 1.85 7.34 -29.19
CA SER A 359 1.43 8.63 -28.66
C SER A 359 1.42 9.77 -29.68
N THR A 360 0.59 10.77 -29.38
CA THR A 360 0.54 12.06 -30.07
C THR A 360 1.39 13.10 -29.30
N ASN A 361 1.27 14.38 -29.64
CA ASN A 361 1.87 15.47 -28.88
C ASN A 361 1.13 15.73 -27.54
N THR A 362 -0.13 15.31 -27.42
CA THR A 362 -1.04 15.68 -26.30
C THR A 362 -1.46 14.51 -25.42
N SER A 363 -1.45 13.29 -25.96
CA SER A 363 -1.95 12.09 -25.28
C SER A 363 -1.32 10.80 -25.80
N VAL A 364 -1.40 9.75 -24.99
CA VAL A 364 -1.14 8.37 -25.42
C VAL A 364 -2.38 7.84 -26.17
N LEU A 365 -2.18 6.95 -27.12
CA LEU A 365 -3.26 6.32 -27.89
C LEU A 365 -4.00 5.26 -27.06
N GLY A 366 -5.28 5.05 -27.36
CA GLY A 366 -6.06 3.96 -26.77
C GLY A 366 -5.55 2.59 -27.25
N GLY A 367 -5.56 1.59 -26.36
CA GLY A 367 -5.03 0.25 -26.62
C GLY A 367 -3.53 0.08 -26.34
N VAL A 368 -2.83 1.15 -25.94
CA VAL A 368 -1.43 1.09 -25.47
C VAL A 368 -1.38 0.54 -24.05
N THR A 369 -0.52 -0.43 -23.79
CA THR A 369 -0.24 -0.90 -22.43
C THR A 369 0.68 0.09 -21.72
N PHE A 370 0.22 0.65 -20.61
CA PHE A 370 1.03 1.41 -19.65
C PHE A 370 1.49 0.48 -18.52
N THR A 371 2.79 0.51 -18.25
CA THR A 371 3.42 -0.20 -17.13
C THR A 371 4.19 0.78 -16.26
N ALA A 372 4.03 0.70 -14.94
CA ALA A 372 4.78 1.47 -13.97
C ALA A 372 5.44 0.55 -12.94
N THR A 373 6.75 0.72 -12.74
CA THR A 373 7.54 -0.01 -11.74
C THR A 373 8.35 0.97 -10.90
N GLY A 374 8.28 0.86 -9.57
CA GLY A 374 9.14 1.64 -8.68
C GLY A 374 10.63 1.27 -8.83
N LEU A 375 11.51 2.23 -8.55
CA LEU A 375 12.95 2.08 -8.64
C LEU A 375 13.63 2.47 -7.34
N ALA A 376 14.79 1.87 -7.05
CA ALA A 376 15.63 2.29 -5.94
C ALA A 376 16.11 3.75 -6.12
N PRO A 377 16.63 4.40 -5.07
CA PRO A 377 17.04 5.82 -5.14
C PRO A 377 18.16 6.10 -6.15
N ASP A 378 18.97 5.10 -6.49
CA ASP A 378 20.00 5.13 -7.52
C ASP A 378 19.49 4.87 -8.94
N GLY A 379 18.18 4.63 -9.10
CA GLY A 379 17.52 4.29 -10.35
C GLY A 379 17.55 2.79 -10.71
N SER A 380 18.11 1.92 -9.86
CA SER A 380 18.14 0.48 -10.14
C SER A 380 16.76 -0.18 -9.97
N SER A 381 16.54 -1.29 -10.69
CA SER A 381 15.35 -2.12 -10.52
C SER A 381 15.38 -2.82 -9.15
N ILE A 382 14.25 -2.82 -8.46
CA ILE A 382 14.12 -3.55 -7.20
C ILE A 382 13.72 -5.00 -7.49
N SER A 383 14.58 -5.94 -7.10
CA SER A 383 14.37 -7.38 -7.27
C SER A 383 13.07 -7.83 -6.61
N GLY A 384 12.15 -8.47 -7.33
CA GLY A 384 10.88 -8.95 -6.77
C GLY A 384 9.78 -7.90 -6.57
N LEU A 385 10.04 -6.61 -6.86
CA LEU A 385 8.98 -5.61 -6.91
C LEU A 385 8.15 -5.79 -8.19
N SER A 386 6.84 -6.01 -8.02
CA SER A 386 5.89 -6.16 -9.12
C SER A 386 5.69 -4.85 -9.89
N SER A 387 5.49 -4.93 -11.20
CA SER A 387 5.03 -3.79 -12.02
C SER A 387 3.50 -3.69 -12.00
N SER A 388 2.95 -2.48 -11.92
CA SER A 388 1.53 -2.24 -12.23
C SER A 388 1.37 -2.10 -13.74
N SER A 389 0.35 -2.70 -14.34
CA SER A 389 0.12 -2.70 -15.80
C SER A 389 -1.35 -2.57 -16.16
N SER A 390 -1.71 -1.52 -16.90
CA SER A 390 -3.07 -1.27 -17.38
C SER A 390 -3.07 -0.86 -18.84
N VAL A 391 -4.10 -1.22 -19.60
CA VAL A 391 -4.23 -0.76 -20.99
C VAL A 391 -5.03 0.53 -21.05
N LEU A 392 -4.47 1.53 -21.71
CA LEU A 392 -5.00 2.89 -21.75
C LEU A 392 -6.18 3.02 -22.70
N GLN A 393 -7.08 3.93 -22.35
CA GLN A 393 -8.21 4.36 -23.16
C GLN A 393 -7.83 5.58 -24.01
N ALA A 394 -8.59 5.81 -25.09
CA ALA A 394 -8.36 6.96 -25.97
C ALA A 394 -8.67 8.29 -25.25
N GLN A 395 -7.97 9.36 -25.62
CA GLN A 395 -8.31 10.71 -25.15
C GLN A 395 -9.77 11.06 -25.47
N GLY A 396 -10.49 11.59 -24.47
CA GLY A 396 -11.94 11.87 -24.57
C GLY A 396 -12.84 10.70 -24.15
N SER A 397 -12.28 9.59 -23.66
CA SER A 397 -13.07 8.52 -23.02
C SER A 397 -13.69 8.98 -21.70
N ASP A 398 -14.86 8.43 -21.39
CA ASP A 398 -15.60 8.64 -20.15
C ASP A 398 -15.66 7.30 -19.38
N PRO A 399 -15.16 7.20 -18.14
CA PRO A 399 -14.40 8.22 -17.40
C PRO A 399 -12.91 8.24 -17.80
N ILE A 400 -12.21 9.37 -17.57
CA ILE A 400 -10.79 9.53 -17.96
C ILE A 400 -9.77 8.73 -17.10
N THR A 401 -10.23 7.80 -16.26
CA THR A 401 -9.39 7.15 -15.23
C THR A 401 -8.20 6.36 -15.79
N TYR A 402 -8.32 5.84 -17.01
CA TYR A 402 -7.23 5.15 -17.73
C TYR A 402 -6.78 5.90 -18.98
N VAL A 403 -6.89 7.24 -18.99
CA VAL A 403 -6.38 8.11 -20.04
C VAL A 403 -5.05 8.72 -19.60
N ALA A 404 -4.04 8.65 -20.47
CA ALA A 404 -2.76 9.32 -20.26
C ALA A 404 -2.63 10.55 -21.16
N LEU A 405 -2.50 11.71 -20.52
CA LEU A 405 -2.15 12.99 -21.13
C LEU A 405 -0.68 13.29 -20.87
N PHE A 406 -0.16 14.32 -21.53
CA PHE A 406 1.16 14.86 -21.22
C PHE A 406 1.05 16.31 -20.79
N ASP A 407 1.88 16.72 -19.82
CA ASP A 407 2.02 18.14 -19.50
C ASP A 407 2.53 18.90 -20.75
N GLN A 408 1.91 20.03 -21.05
CA GLN A 408 2.32 20.92 -22.15
C GLN A 408 3.02 22.19 -21.65
N ASN A 409 2.95 22.47 -20.35
CA ASN A 409 3.44 23.68 -19.69
C ASN A 409 4.70 23.43 -18.86
N ALA A 410 5.00 22.18 -18.49
CA ALA A 410 6.24 21.79 -17.80
C ALA A 410 6.95 20.60 -18.51
N PRO A 411 7.67 20.84 -19.63
CA PRO A 411 8.34 19.77 -20.36
C PRO A 411 9.46 19.10 -19.53
N GLY A 412 9.28 17.81 -19.25
CA GLY A 412 10.35 16.89 -18.84
C GLY A 412 10.60 16.66 -17.34
N LEU A 413 9.73 17.10 -16.43
CA LEU A 413 10.06 17.09 -14.99
C LEU A 413 9.57 15.85 -14.19
N THR A 414 8.31 15.40 -14.33
CA THR A 414 7.78 14.25 -13.57
C THR A 414 6.68 13.49 -14.32
N ASN A 415 6.30 12.32 -13.81
CA ASN A 415 5.00 11.68 -14.09
C ASN A 415 4.05 11.92 -12.89
N THR A 416 2.76 12.15 -13.13
CA THR A 416 1.70 11.99 -12.13
C THR A 416 0.96 10.70 -12.43
N ILE A 417 1.12 9.73 -11.54
CA ILE A 417 0.51 8.40 -11.60
C ILE A 417 -0.72 8.45 -10.71
N GLY A 418 -1.87 8.66 -11.36
CA GLY A 418 -3.12 8.96 -10.69
C GLY A 418 -3.89 7.75 -10.14
N LEU A 419 -5.17 7.98 -9.87
CA LEU A 419 -6.09 7.04 -9.22
C LEU A 419 -6.06 5.61 -9.81
N SER A 420 -5.94 5.46 -11.14
CA SER A 420 -5.87 4.13 -11.79
C SER A 420 -4.79 3.20 -11.22
N PHE A 421 -3.69 3.73 -10.68
CA PHE A 421 -2.66 2.92 -10.02
C PHE A 421 -3.14 2.37 -8.67
N PHE A 422 -3.83 3.17 -7.86
CA PHE A 422 -4.41 2.77 -6.58
C PHE A 422 -5.58 1.78 -6.73
N LEU A 423 -6.28 1.82 -7.86
CA LEU A 423 -7.32 0.84 -8.20
C LEU A 423 -6.74 -0.55 -8.57
N GLN A 424 -5.43 -0.63 -8.80
CA GLN A 424 -4.69 -1.86 -9.09
C GLN A 424 -3.75 -2.29 -7.96
N ASN A 425 -3.28 -1.37 -7.12
CA ASN A 425 -2.31 -1.64 -6.05
C ASN A 425 -2.76 -1.03 -4.71
N SER A 426 -2.56 -1.76 -3.61
CA SER A 426 -2.45 -1.13 -2.29
C SER A 426 -1.15 -0.33 -2.26
N VAL A 427 -1.18 0.86 -1.66
CA VAL A 427 -0.04 1.79 -1.59
C VAL A 427 0.22 2.17 -0.14
N LEU A 428 1.47 2.06 0.29
CA LEU A 428 1.97 2.35 1.63
C LEU A 428 2.78 3.64 1.62
N TYR A 429 2.59 4.47 2.64
CA TYR A 429 3.40 5.64 2.97
C TYR A 429 3.90 5.48 4.41
N ASP A 430 5.15 5.09 4.59
CA ASP A 430 5.81 4.95 5.90
C ASP A 430 6.66 6.20 6.15
N LEU A 431 6.22 6.98 7.14
CA LEU A 431 6.80 8.26 7.56
C LEU A 431 8.02 8.06 8.47
N SER A 432 8.17 6.88 9.05
CA SER A 432 9.26 6.56 9.98
C SER A 432 10.56 6.29 9.22
N ASP A 433 10.48 5.48 8.16
CA ASP A 433 11.62 5.14 7.32
C ASP A 433 11.76 6.02 6.05
N ASN A 434 10.82 6.96 5.82
CA ASN A 434 10.72 7.82 4.64
C ASN A 434 10.66 7.01 3.33
N VAL A 435 9.75 6.03 3.28
CA VAL A 435 9.56 5.13 2.15
C VAL A 435 8.12 5.12 1.66
N ILE A 436 7.97 4.83 0.37
CA ILE A 436 6.69 4.47 -0.25
C ILE A 436 6.83 3.03 -0.73
N ALA A 437 5.75 2.25 -0.67
CA ALA A 437 5.73 0.93 -1.27
C ALA A 437 4.36 0.66 -1.90
N TYR A 438 4.29 -0.33 -2.78
CA TYR A 438 3.01 -0.75 -3.34
C TYR A 438 3.01 -2.26 -3.58
N THR A 439 1.81 -2.84 -3.66
CA THR A 439 1.61 -4.27 -3.85
C THR A 439 0.29 -4.50 -4.60
N PRO A 440 0.21 -5.44 -5.57
CA PRO A 440 -1.03 -5.71 -6.29
C PRO A 440 -2.07 -6.40 -5.40
N TYR A 441 -1.63 -7.04 -4.31
CA TYR A 441 -2.47 -7.69 -3.31
C TYR A 441 -3.41 -6.66 -2.66
N PHE A 442 -4.70 -6.97 -2.52
CA PHE A 442 -5.58 -6.16 -1.69
C PHE A 442 -5.27 -6.42 -0.21
N VAL A 443 -4.74 -5.41 0.50
CA VAL A 443 -4.26 -5.59 1.87
C VAL A 443 -5.36 -5.30 2.91
N THR A 444 -5.57 -6.27 3.80
CA THR A 444 -6.43 -6.17 4.98
C THR A 444 -5.72 -6.73 6.20
N ASP A 445 -6.02 -6.21 7.40
CA ASP A 445 -5.58 -6.72 8.70
C ASP A 445 -6.71 -7.44 9.48
N ALA A 446 -7.88 -7.65 8.86
CA ALA A 446 -9.01 -8.27 9.53
C ALA A 446 -8.67 -9.71 9.96
N ASN A 447 -8.82 -9.98 11.26
CA ASN A 447 -8.65 -11.33 11.80
C ASN A 447 -9.74 -12.26 11.25
N LEU A 448 -9.35 -13.48 10.85
CA LEU A 448 -10.25 -14.50 10.31
C LEU A 448 -10.28 -15.73 11.22
N VAL A 449 -11.46 -16.32 11.40
CA VAL A 449 -11.66 -17.47 12.29
C VAL A 449 -12.20 -18.65 11.48
N THR A 450 -11.37 -19.67 11.29
CA THR A 450 -11.74 -20.94 10.66
C THR A 450 -12.56 -21.81 11.62
N THR A 451 -13.27 -22.81 11.09
CA THR A 451 -14.08 -23.73 11.90
C THR A 451 -13.69 -25.18 11.62
N ALA A 452 -14.00 -26.09 12.55
CA ALA A 452 -13.67 -27.51 12.39
C ALA A 452 -14.36 -28.17 11.18
N GLY A 453 -15.49 -27.61 10.74
CA GLY A 453 -16.25 -28.05 9.56
C GLY A 453 -15.95 -27.29 8.27
N GLY A 454 -15.08 -26.28 8.28
CA GLY A 454 -14.73 -25.56 7.05
C GLY A 454 -13.51 -24.65 7.16
N PRO A 455 -12.50 -24.84 6.28
CA PRO A 455 -11.31 -24.00 6.23
C PRO A 455 -11.63 -22.59 5.72
N LEU A 456 -10.61 -21.72 5.75
CA LEU A 456 -10.55 -20.58 4.84
C LEU A 456 -10.29 -21.09 3.43
N ILE A 457 -11.12 -20.72 2.46
CA ILE A 457 -10.92 -21.05 1.04
C ILE A 457 -10.75 -19.75 0.24
N VAL A 458 -9.66 -19.67 -0.54
CA VAL A 458 -9.39 -18.58 -1.47
C VAL A 458 -9.19 -19.13 -2.88
N GLU A 459 -9.84 -18.50 -3.86
CA GLU A 459 -9.90 -18.91 -5.26
C GLU A 459 -9.70 -17.70 -6.18
N SER A 460 -9.55 -17.93 -7.49
CA SER A 460 -9.29 -16.93 -8.53
C SER A 460 -10.25 -15.74 -8.62
N THR A 461 -11.40 -15.77 -7.93
CA THR A 461 -12.40 -14.70 -7.96
C THR A 461 -12.13 -13.53 -7.03
N ASN A 462 -11.25 -13.67 -6.02
CA ASN A 462 -11.08 -12.68 -4.95
C ASN A 462 -9.59 -12.44 -4.60
N VAL A 463 -8.74 -12.34 -5.63
CA VAL A 463 -7.26 -12.37 -5.53
C VAL A 463 -6.60 -11.40 -6.53
N PRO A 464 -5.34 -10.98 -6.33
CA PRO A 464 -4.43 -11.31 -5.23
C PRO A 464 -4.85 -10.71 -3.88
N LEU A 465 -4.75 -11.49 -2.80
CA LEU A 465 -5.28 -11.13 -1.47
C LEU A 465 -4.18 -11.12 -0.39
N GLY A 466 -3.99 -9.96 0.25
CA GLY A 466 -2.99 -9.75 1.29
C GLY A 466 -3.62 -9.76 2.68
N LEU A 467 -3.33 -10.79 3.47
CA LEU A 467 -3.85 -11.00 4.82
C LEU A 467 -2.77 -10.71 5.87
N ALA A 468 -2.83 -9.50 6.43
CA ALA A 468 -2.06 -9.05 7.59
C ALA A 468 -2.77 -9.34 8.93
N GLY A 469 -4.03 -9.78 8.90
CA GLY A 469 -4.77 -10.24 10.08
C GLY A 469 -4.47 -11.70 10.41
N VAL A 470 -4.63 -12.07 11.68
CA VAL A 470 -4.41 -13.43 12.16
C VAL A 470 -5.53 -14.35 11.66
N ILE A 471 -5.17 -15.41 10.93
CA ILE A 471 -6.04 -16.56 10.69
C ILE A 471 -5.91 -17.52 11.87
N SER A 472 -7.04 -17.89 12.47
CA SER A 472 -7.12 -18.68 13.70
C SER A 472 -8.16 -19.81 13.60
N GLY A 473 -8.29 -20.63 14.65
CA GLY A 473 -9.33 -21.66 14.78
C GLY A 473 -8.89 -23.07 14.32
N PRO A 474 -9.75 -24.08 14.53
CA PRO A 474 -9.38 -25.47 14.30
C PRO A 474 -9.40 -25.93 12.83
N GLY A 475 -9.89 -25.08 11.91
CA GLY A 475 -9.91 -25.37 10.48
C GLY A 475 -8.56 -25.12 9.80
N GLY A 476 -8.48 -25.47 8.52
CA GLY A 476 -7.28 -25.25 7.70
C GLY A 476 -7.36 -24.01 6.81
N VAL A 477 -6.40 -23.90 5.90
CA VAL A 477 -6.39 -22.91 4.81
C VAL A 477 -6.25 -23.65 3.49
N GLN A 478 -7.10 -23.34 2.52
CA GLN A 478 -7.11 -23.93 1.18
C GLN A 478 -6.96 -22.83 0.12
N ILE A 479 -5.87 -22.90 -0.65
CA ILE A 479 -5.65 -22.05 -1.82
C ILE A 479 -6.02 -22.87 -3.05
N GLY A 480 -7.12 -22.52 -3.70
CA GLY A 480 -7.62 -23.16 -4.92
C GLY A 480 -6.84 -22.77 -6.18
N ASN A 481 -7.23 -23.36 -7.31
CA ASN A 481 -6.64 -23.02 -8.61
C ASN A 481 -6.82 -21.52 -8.93
N GLY A 482 -5.73 -20.87 -9.33
CA GLY A 482 -5.68 -19.43 -9.58
C GLY A 482 -5.82 -18.54 -8.34
N GLY A 483 -5.90 -19.11 -7.14
CA GLY A 483 -5.85 -18.34 -5.90
C GLY A 483 -4.42 -17.88 -5.59
N ASP A 484 -4.24 -16.61 -5.23
CA ASP A 484 -2.95 -16.04 -4.83
C ASP A 484 -3.12 -15.27 -3.50
N VAL A 485 -2.47 -15.75 -2.45
CA VAL A 485 -2.60 -15.24 -1.08
C VAL A 485 -1.24 -14.95 -0.48
N GLN A 486 -1.10 -13.77 0.10
CA GLN A 486 0.05 -13.39 0.90
C GLN A 486 -0.33 -13.28 2.38
N LEU A 487 0.27 -14.13 3.22
CA LEU A 487 0.14 -14.09 4.68
C LEU A 487 1.33 -13.35 5.29
N SER A 488 1.05 -12.40 6.18
CA SER A 488 2.09 -11.69 6.95
C SER A 488 1.86 -11.69 8.47
N ALA A 489 0.72 -12.17 8.95
CA ALA A 489 0.46 -12.41 10.36
C ALA A 489 1.12 -13.71 10.88
N THR A 490 1.36 -13.77 12.20
CA THR A 490 1.58 -15.05 12.89
C THR A 490 0.24 -15.78 13.01
N ASN A 491 -0.01 -16.74 12.11
CA ASN A 491 -1.28 -17.47 12.06
C ASN A 491 -1.30 -18.62 13.07
N THR A 492 -2.50 -18.85 13.63
CA THR A 492 -2.74 -19.79 14.75
C THR A 492 -3.78 -20.86 14.41
N TYR A 493 -4.20 -20.97 13.15
CA TYR A 493 -5.06 -22.06 12.70
C TYR A 493 -4.32 -23.41 12.77
N THR A 494 -5.03 -24.47 13.15
CA THR A 494 -4.41 -25.78 13.41
C THR A 494 -4.70 -26.84 12.35
N GLY A 495 -5.69 -26.63 11.48
CA GLY A 495 -5.94 -27.54 10.36
C GLY A 495 -4.89 -27.39 9.25
N ALA A 496 -4.84 -28.37 8.35
CA ALA A 496 -3.83 -28.41 7.29
C ALA A 496 -3.92 -27.22 6.32
N THR A 497 -2.75 -26.84 5.79
CA THR A 497 -2.62 -25.90 4.68
C THR A 497 -2.59 -26.69 3.37
N GLN A 498 -3.51 -26.41 2.46
CA GLN A 498 -3.61 -27.08 1.15
C GLN A 498 -3.44 -26.05 0.04
N ILE A 499 -2.47 -26.27 -0.85
CA ILE A 499 -2.20 -25.41 -2.00
C ILE A 499 -2.44 -26.26 -3.24
N ALA A 500 -3.55 -26.06 -3.92
CA ALA A 500 -3.91 -26.79 -5.13
C ALA A 500 -3.01 -26.36 -6.31
N SER A 501 -2.99 -27.18 -7.36
CA SER A 501 -2.27 -26.84 -8.60
C SER A 501 -2.78 -25.52 -9.19
N GLY A 502 -1.84 -24.63 -9.51
CA GLY A 502 -2.12 -23.25 -9.94
C GLY A 502 -2.55 -22.29 -8.82
N GLY A 503 -2.57 -22.74 -7.56
CA GLY A 503 -2.69 -21.88 -6.38
C GLY A 503 -1.32 -21.45 -5.86
N ARG A 504 -1.25 -20.29 -5.19
CA ARG A 504 -0.03 -19.71 -4.63
C ARG A 504 -0.26 -19.20 -3.21
N LEU A 505 0.60 -19.66 -2.29
CA LEU A 505 0.71 -19.16 -0.93
C LEU A 505 2.08 -18.53 -0.71
N LEU A 506 2.11 -17.24 -0.41
CA LEU A 506 3.29 -16.52 0.03
C LEU A 506 3.22 -16.27 1.55
N VAL A 507 4.26 -16.63 2.29
CA VAL A 507 4.47 -16.22 3.68
C VAL A 507 5.59 -15.18 3.71
N SER A 508 5.33 -14.06 4.40
CA SER A 508 6.05 -12.81 4.23
C SER A 508 6.15 -12.00 5.52
N GLY A 509 7.11 -11.09 5.61
CA GLY A 509 7.24 -10.23 6.80
C GLY A 509 7.46 -11.07 8.08
N PRO A 510 6.77 -10.75 9.19
CA PRO A 510 6.78 -11.56 10.42
C PRO A 510 5.84 -12.78 10.33
N GLY A 511 5.36 -13.12 9.13
CA GLY A 511 4.34 -14.14 8.90
C GLY A 511 4.76 -15.54 9.30
N SER A 512 3.81 -16.31 9.84
CA SER A 512 4.03 -17.70 10.22
C SER A 512 2.77 -18.54 10.01
N ILE A 513 2.95 -19.83 9.75
CA ILE A 513 1.91 -20.86 9.68
C ILE A 513 2.28 -22.10 10.53
N ALA A 514 3.19 -21.95 11.50
CA ALA A 514 3.78 -23.06 12.26
C ALA A 514 2.77 -23.88 13.10
N ALA A 515 1.58 -23.34 13.37
CA ALA A 515 0.49 -24.05 14.04
C ALA A 515 -0.27 -25.03 13.14
N SER A 516 -0.15 -24.89 11.81
CA SER A 516 -0.78 -25.78 10.83
C SER A 516 -0.30 -27.22 10.98
N SER A 517 -1.22 -28.19 10.90
CA SER A 517 -0.90 -29.61 10.99
C SER A 517 -0.01 -30.14 9.85
N GLY A 518 0.25 -29.34 8.81
CA GLY A 518 1.12 -29.67 7.69
C GLY A 518 0.73 -28.92 6.42
N VAL A 519 1.64 -28.89 5.45
CA VAL A 519 1.42 -28.30 4.12
C VAL A 519 1.37 -29.40 3.06
N THR A 520 0.23 -29.51 2.38
CA THR A 520 0.11 -30.23 1.11
C THR A 520 0.25 -29.21 -0.01
N ASN A 521 1.39 -29.21 -0.70
CA ASN A 521 1.73 -28.26 -1.76
C ASN A 521 1.75 -28.95 -3.12
N ASP A 522 0.69 -28.75 -3.92
CA ASP A 522 0.60 -29.12 -5.33
C ASP A 522 0.66 -27.89 -6.28
N GLY A 523 0.82 -26.70 -5.70
CA GLY A 523 0.95 -25.41 -6.40
C GLY A 523 2.28 -24.74 -6.09
N THR A 524 2.22 -23.49 -5.61
CA THR A 524 3.40 -22.72 -5.17
C THR A 524 3.30 -22.36 -3.70
N PHE A 525 4.28 -22.80 -2.91
CA PHE A 525 4.54 -22.29 -1.55
C PHE A 525 5.79 -21.42 -1.60
N ASP A 526 5.73 -20.20 -1.08
CA ASP A 526 6.82 -19.24 -1.18
C ASP A 526 7.07 -18.61 0.20
N ILE A 527 8.32 -18.68 0.66
CA ILE A 527 8.78 -18.05 1.91
C ILE A 527 9.90 -17.03 1.68
N SER A 528 10.19 -16.68 0.42
CA SER A 528 11.31 -15.82 0.02
C SER A 528 11.23 -14.39 0.60
N ARG A 529 10.04 -13.94 1.02
CA ARG A 529 9.79 -12.62 1.62
C ARG A 529 9.59 -12.64 3.14
N ALA A 530 9.76 -13.79 3.81
CA ALA A 530 9.75 -13.85 5.27
C ALA A 530 10.99 -13.15 5.87
N TRP A 531 10.86 -12.58 7.07
CA TRP A 531 11.97 -11.97 7.82
C TRP A 531 12.74 -12.96 8.71
N ALA A 532 12.25 -14.19 8.83
CA ALA A 532 12.79 -15.24 9.67
C ALA A 532 12.51 -16.63 9.06
N PRO A 533 13.21 -17.69 9.50
CA PRO A 533 12.90 -19.06 9.13
C PRO A 533 11.43 -19.44 9.33
N ILE A 534 10.84 -20.09 8.32
CA ILE A 534 9.46 -20.57 8.39
C ILE A 534 9.45 -22.02 8.85
N SER A 535 8.70 -22.29 9.92
CA SER A 535 8.46 -23.64 10.44
C SER A 535 7.09 -24.15 10.01
N ILE A 536 7.01 -25.42 9.63
CA ILE A 536 5.78 -26.19 9.37
C ILE A 536 5.93 -27.60 9.92
N ALA A 537 4.83 -28.30 10.21
CA ALA A 537 4.89 -29.69 10.69
C ALA A 537 5.51 -30.64 9.64
N ALA A 538 4.85 -30.78 8.49
CA ALA A 538 5.26 -31.66 7.39
C ALA A 538 5.04 -31.00 6.03
N LEU A 539 5.75 -31.47 5.00
CA LEU A 539 5.58 -31.05 3.60
C LEU A 539 5.33 -32.28 2.71
N THR A 540 4.22 -32.27 1.98
CA THR A 540 3.86 -33.28 0.97
C THR A 540 3.30 -32.62 -0.30
N GLY A 541 3.05 -33.39 -1.35
CA GLY A 541 2.56 -32.90 -2.66
C GLY A 541 3.65 -32.79 -3.73
N ALA A 542 3.26 -32.29 -4.90
CA ALA A 542 4.06 -32.26 -6.13
C ALA A 542 4.45 -30.84 -6.63
N GLY A 543 4.15 -29.81 -5.86
CA GLY A 543 4.32 -28.40 -6.22
C GLY A 543 5.76 -27.87 -6.15
N THR A 544 5.90 -26.54 -6.12
CA THR A 544 7.19 -25.86 -5.93
C THR A 544 7.21 -25.10 -4.61
N THR A 545 8.31 -25.21 -3.88
CA THR A 545 8.56 -24.49 -2.63
C THR A 545 9.76 -23.55 -2.80
N TYR A 546 9.50 -22.24 -2.84
CA TYR A 546 10.53 -21.21 -2.98
C TYR A 546 11.02 -20.68 -1.64
N LEU A 547 12.33 -20.69 -1.44
CA LEU A 547 12.97 -20.30 -0.19
C LEU A 547 13.53 -18.88 -0.19
N GLY A 548 13.87 -18.31 -1.35
CA GLY A 548 14.73 -17.13 -1.42
C GLY A 548 16.07 -17.40 -0.69
N ALA A 549 16.34 -16.60 0.34
CA ALA A 549 17.46 -16.80 1.28
C ALA A 549 17.03 -17.37 2.65
N ASN A 550 15.76 -17.72 2.83
CA ASN A 550 15.22 -18.19 4.11
C ASN A 550 15.41 -19.70 4.34
N THR A 551 15.31 -20.11 5.60
CA THR A 551 15.29 -21.52 5.99
C THR A 551 13.85 -22.02 6.10
N LEU A 552 13.55 -23.16 5.49
CA LEU A 552 12.36 -23.96 5.77
C LEU A 552 12.69 -25.01 6.84
N VAL A 553 11.89 -25.07 7.90
CA VAL A 553 12.05 -26.03 9.01
C VAL A 553 10.84 -26.96 9.08
N LEU A 554 11.07 -28.27 8.93
CA LEU A 554 10.06 -29.31 9.09
C LEU A 554 10.16 -29.89 10.50
N THR A 555 9.19 -29.59 11.36
CA THR A 555 9.25 -29.89 12.81
C THR A 555 8.76 -31.28 13.19
N ASN A 556 7.91 -31.88 12.36
CA ASN A 556 7.38 -33.23 12.53
C ASN A 556 7.09 -33.83 11.14
N ALA A 557 8.14 -33.97 10.34
CA ALA A 557 8.03 -34.38 8.95
C ALA A 557 7.37 -35.76 8.81
N SER A 558 6.47 -35.87 7.83
CA SER A 558 5.75 -37.12 7.56
C SER A 558 5.39 -37.23 6.08
N GLY A 559 5.80 -38.32 5.45
CA GLY A 559 5.49 -38.62 4.05
C GLY A 559 6.54 -38.12 3.08
N THR A 560 6.15 -38.00 1.81
CA THR A 560 7.04 -37.66 0.70
C THR A 560 6.58 -36.39 0.00
N PHE A 561 7.52 -35.49 -0.28
CA PHE A 561 7.36 -34.38 -1.21
C PHE A 561 7.98 -34.78 -2.55
N SER A 562 7.17 -34.87 -3.60
CA SER A 562 7.60 -35.21 -4.96
C SER A 562 7.85 -33.98 -5.84
N GLY A 563 7.52 -32.80 -5.31
CA GLY A 563 7.79 -31.51 -5.92
C GLY A 563 9.25 -31.06 -5.83
N SER A 564 9.48 -29.77 -6.04
CA SER A 564 10.81 -29.15 -5.99
C SER A 564 10.92 -28.11 -4.89
N ILE A 565 12.04 -28.11 -4.16
CA ILE A 565 12.45 -27.04 -3.24
C ILE A 565 13.56 -26.25 -3.92
N ALA A 566 13.42 -24.94 -4.00
CA ALA A 566 14.29 -24.08 -4.80
C ALA A 566 14.61 -22.75 -4.11
N ASP A 567 15.76 -22.17 -4.44
CA ASP A 567 16.03 -20.75 -4.24
C ASP A 567 15.08 -19.90 -5.12
N GLY A 568 15.06 -18.59 -4.90
CA GLY A 568 14.26 -17.66 -5.69
C GLY A 568 12.85 -17.46 -5.15
N GLY A 569 11.86 -17.35 -6.05
CA GLY A 569 10.47 -17.00 -5.72
C GLY A 569 10.18 -15.51 -5.87
N SER A 570 9.23 -15.00 -5.08
CA SER A 570 8.78 -13.60 -5.08
C SER A 570 9.90 -12.60 -4.77
N TYR A 571 10.90 -13.00 -4.00
CA TYR A 571 12.16 -12.27 -3.84
C TYR A 571 13.30 -13.15 -4.37
N PRO A 572 13.76 -12.94 -5.62
CA PRO A 572 14.62 -13.90 -6.31
C PRO A 572 16.09 -13.77 -5.90
N VAL A 573 16.38 -14.13 -4.66
CA VAL A 573 17.73 -14.26 -4.08
C VAL A 573 18.04 -15.74 -3.79
N GLY A 574 19.33 -16.08 -3.68
CA GLY A 574 19.79 -17.42 -3.33
C GLY A 574 20.19 -17.58 -1.87
N GLY A 575 20.51 -18.82 -1.48
CA GLY A 575 20.98 -19.19 -0.14
C GLY A 575 19.94 -19.87 0.73
N GLY A 576 18.77 -20.23 0.19
CA GLY A 576 17.69 -20.88 0.90
C GLY A 576 18.09 -22.26 1.42
N SER A 577 17.67 -22.60 2.63
CA SER A 577 18.12 -23.80 3.35
C SER A 577 16.97 -24.67 3.85
N LEU A 578 17.22 -25.96 4.03
CA LEU A 578 16.24 -26.93 4.51
C LEU A 578 16.70 -27.55 5.83
N THR A 579 15.85 -27.55 6.85
CA THR A 579 16.08 -28.24 8.12
C THR A 579 14.98 -29.26 8.38
N ILE A 580 15.34 -30.53 8.52
CA ILE A 580 14.48 -31.57 9.09
C ILE A 580 14.76 -31.60 10.59
N ALA A 581 13.87 -31.02 11.39
CA ALA A 581 14.03 -30.91 12.85
C ALA A 581 13.42 -32.11 13.60
N GLY A 582 12.42 -32.78 13.02
CA GLY A 582 11.83 -34.00 13.56
C GLY A 582 11.06 -34.78 12.50
N GLY A 583 10.76 -36.04 12.78
CA GLY A 583 10.04 -36.94 11.87
C GLY A 583 10.87 -37.45 10.69
N THR A 584 10.20 -38.01 9.68
CA THR A 584 10.82 -38.57 8.47
C THR A 584 10.29 -37.84 7.22
N GLN A 585 11.18 -37.14 6.52
CA GLN A 585 10.88 -36.53 5.21
C GLN A 585 11.41 -37.40 4.08
N GLY A 586 10.53 -37.81 3.16
CA GLY A 586 10.92 -38.25 1.83
C GLY A 586 11.02 -37.06 0.87
N LEU A 587 12.10 -36.94 0.11
CA LEU A 587 12.19 -36.08 -1.07
C LEU A 587 12.30 -36.97 -2.30
N SER A 588 11.34 -36.87 -3.22
CA SER A 588 11.36 -37.64 -4.47
C SER A 588 11.39 -36.82 -5.76
N GLY A 589 11.40 -35.49 -5.65
CA GLY A 589 11.64 -34.58 -6.76
C GLY A 589 13.00 -33.88 -6.64
N ALA A 590 13.46 -33.29 -7.74
CA ALA A 590 14.75 -32.60 -7.78
C ALA A 590 14.69 -31.24 -7.06
N ASN A 591 15.72 -30.92 -6.27
CA ASN A 591 15.80 -29.70 -5.48
C ASN A 591 17.01 -28.86 -5.92
N SER A 592 16.87 -27.53 -5.87
CA SER A 592 17.86 -26.59 -6.42
C SER A 592 18.22 -25.44 -5.47
N TYR A 593 17.78 -25.49 -4.21
CA TYR A 593 18.20 -24.54 -3.18
C TYR A 593 19.71 -24.64 -2.89
N SER A 594 20.35 -23.52 -2.57
CA SER A 594 21.83 -23.46 -2.43
C SER A 594 22.35 -23.34 -0.99
N GLY A 595 21.50 -23.01 -0.03
CA GLY A 595 21.81 -23.10 1.40
C GLY A 595 21.93 -24.54 1.89
N ALA A 596 22.43 -24.72 3.12
CA ALA A 596 22.72 -26.02 3.68
C ALA A 596 21.45 -26.85 3.95
N THR A 597 21.57 -28.18 3.86
CA THR A 597 20.60 -29.15 4.36
C THR A 597 21.01 -29.56 5.78
N THR A 598 20.10 -29.48 6.75
CA THR A 598 20.32 -29.93 8.13
C THR A 598 19.34 -31.04 8.48
N VAL A 599 19.83 -32.13 9.08
CA VAL A 599 19.00 -33.19 9.67
C VAL A 599 19.35 -33.24 11.15
N GLN A 600 18.38 -32.95 12.02
CA GLN A 600 18.60 -32.90 13.47
C GLN A 600 18.53 -34.29 14.11
N ALA A 601 18.97 -34.39 15.36
CA ALA A 601 18.93 -35.65 16.10
C ALA A 601 17.49 -36.13 16.30
N GLY A 602 17.21 -37.38 15.94
CA GLY A 602 15.86 -37.95 15.95
C GLY A 602 15.02 -37.66 14.69
N ALA A 603 15.58 -36.95 13.71
CA ALA A 603 14.97 -36.75 12.40
C ALA A 603 15.59 -37.67 11.33
N GLN A 604 14.86 -37.86 10.23
CA GLN A 604 15.29 -38.64 9.07
C GLN A 604 15.00 -37.89 7.75
N LEU A 605 15.97 -37.90 6.84
CA LEU A 605 15.81 -37.47 5.45
C LEU A 605 16.09 -38.65 4.51
N ASN A 606 15.11 -39.02 3.69
CA ASN A 606 15.24 -40.06 2.67
C ASN A 606 15.19 -39.39 1.28
N LEU A 607 16.21 -39.62 0.47
CA LEU A 607 16.19 -39.29 -0.95
C LEU A 607 15.62 -40.49 -1.73
N LEU A 608 14.66 -40.25 -2.62
CA LEU A 608 13.91 -41.30 -3.30
C LEU A 608 13.87 -41.01 -4.81
N GLY A 609 14.17 -41.97 -5.67
CA GLY A 609 14.02 -41.79 -7.13
C GLY A 609 14.90 -40.65 -7.70
N THR A 610 14.31 -39.51 -8.05
CA THR A 610 15.05 -38.31 -8.51
C THR A 610 15.34 -37.29 -7.40
N GLY A 611 14.92 -37.60 -6.17
CA GLY A 611 15.22 -36.86 -4.95
C GLY A 611 16.70 -36.58 -4.78
N ASN A 612 17.06 -35.31 -4.60
CA ASN A 612 18.44 -34.91 -4.40
C ASN A 612 18.57 -33.61 -3.59
N ILE A 613 19.77 -33.34 -3.11
CA ILE A 613 20.19 -32.09 -2.44
C ILE A 613 21.50 -31.55 -3.06
N VAL A 614 21.77 -31.87 -4.33
CA VAL A 614 23.10 -31.68 -4.94
C VAL A 614 23.54 -30.22 -5.06
N SER A 615 22.58 -29.30 -5.16
CA SER A 615 22.83 -27.85 -5.18
C SER A 615 23.11 -27.25 -3.80
N SER A 616 22.82 -27.99 -2.72
CA SER A 616 23.02 -27.51 -1.35
C SER A 616 24.51 -27.33 -1.05
N SER A 617 24.85 -26.25 -0.35
CA SER A 617 26.21 -25.97 0.12
C SER A 617 26.76 -27.00 1.13
N GLY A 618 25.94 -27.91 1.66
CA GLY A 618 26.40 -29.06 2.42
C GLY A 618 25.29 -29.74 3.24
N LEU A 619 25.57 -30.96 3.71
CA LEU A 619 24.69 -31.72 4.60
C LEU A 619 25.24 -31.74 6.04
N ALA A 620 24.54 -31.10 6.97
CA ALA A 620 24.77 -31.21 8.41
C ALA A 620 23.85 -32.29 9.01
N ASN A 621 24.31 -33.55 9.01
CA ASN A 621 23.52 -34.68 9.53
C ASN A 621 23.88 -35.04 10.99
N ASN A 622 22.91 -34.87 11.90
CA ASN A 622 22.92 -35.37 13.27
C ASN A 622 21.85 -36.46 13.52
N GLY A 623 21.11 -36.87 12.47
CA GLY A 623 20.08 -37.91 12.51
C GLY A 623 20.33 -38.99 11.45
N THR A 624 19.27 -39.44 10.79
CA THR A 624 19.35 -40.47 9.73
C THR A 624 19.28 -39.82 8.34
N PHE A 625 20.17 -40.23 7.44
CA PHE A 625 20.14 -39.85 6.03
C PHE A 625 20.24 -41.12 5.18
N ASP A 626 19.33 -41.26 4.21
CA ASP A 626 19.16 -42.45 3.36
C ASP A 626 19.01 -42.02 1.87
N ILE A 627 19.53 -42.83 0.93
CA ILE A 627 19.62 -42.51 -0.52
C ILE A 627 19.59 -43.76 -1.40
#